data_AF-A0A9E0TXE3-F1
#
_entry.id   AF-A0A9E0TXE3-F1
#
_cell.length_a   1.000
_cell.length_b   1.000
_cell.length_c   1.000
_cell.angle_alpha   90.00
_cell.angle_beta   90.00
_cell.angle_gamma   90.00
#
_symmetry.space_group_name_H-M   'P 1'
#
loop_
_entity.id
_entity.type
_entity.pdbx_description
1 polymer ?
#
loop_
_entity_poly.entity_id
_entity_poly.type
_entity_poly.pdbx_seq_one_letter_code
_entity_poly.pdbx_strand_id
1 'polypeptide(L)'
;GLRVRNRNGDEWTAYGDGYYLDAKSEPSRTILQQIMQLSADEIYFAYQHGIDPNEGSISEQINNLLPQVVVEGSVNTAPLFLWDSEQQALQCRTDINDLYCYEWTATWWGWTTLAELAEYYQGPLPAKKEALHRALAH
;
A
#
# COMPACT_ATOMS: atom_id res chain seq x y z
N GLY A 1 1.16 1.86 8.88
CA GLY A 1 0.63 0.54 8.54
C GLY A 1 -0.88 0.60 8.54
N LEU A 2 -1.51 -0.24 7.74
CA LEU A 2 -2.96 -0.37 7.65
C LEU A 2 -3.38 -1.66 8.35
N ARG A 3 -4.36 -1.58 9.23
CA ARG A 3 -5.02 -2.75 9.79
C ARG A 3 -5.84 -3.39 8.68
N VAL A 4 -5.62 -4.68 8.46
CA VAL A 4 -6.29 -5.45 7.42
C VAL A 4 -6.86 -6.73 8.00
N ARG A 5 -7.92 -7.23 7.39
CA ARG A 5 -8.57 -8.51 7.69
C ARG A 5 -8.85 -9.25 6.39
N ASN A 6 -8.68 -10.57 6.37
CA ASN A 6 -9.09 -11.41 5.24
C ASN A 6 -10.49 -12.02 5.46
N ARG A 7 -11.04 -12.77 4.49
CA ARG A 7 -12.38 -13.39 4.66
C ARG A 7 -12.40 -14.54 5.67
N ASN A 8 -11.24 -15.13 5.96
CA ASN A 8 -11.08 -16.13 7.02
C ASN A 8 -11.14 -15.53 8.44
N GLY A 9 -11.05 -14.20 8.57
CA GLY A 9 -11.08 -13.49 9.83
C GLY A 9 -9.69 -13.21 10.43
N ASP A 10 -8.61 -13.59 9.75
CA ASP A 10 -7.25 -13.27 10.19
C ASP A 10 -7.02 -11.76 10.07
N GLU A 11 -6.38 -11.18 11.09
CA GLU A 11 -6.06 -9.75 11.12
C GLU A 11 -4.60 -9.47 11.39
N TRP A 12 -4.04 -8.51 10.64
CA TRP A 12 -2.67 -8.07 10.83
C TRP A 12 -2.52 -6.60 10.41
N THR A 13 -1.32 -6.06 10.60
CA THR A 13 -0.97 -4.73 10.09
C THR A 13 -0.13 -4.90 8.83
N ALA A 14 -0.65 -4.40 7.70
CA ALA A 14 0.08 -4.29 6.45
C ALA A 14 0.99 -3.05 6.48
N TYR A 15 2.24 -3.23 6.07
CA TYR A 15 3.22 -2.17 5.91
C TYR A 15 3.64 -2.09 4.44
N GLY A 16 4.27 -0.96 4.06
CA GLY A 16 4.85 -0.82 2.73
C GLY A 16 6.00 -1.80 2.48
N ASP A 17 6.43 -1.87 1.23
CA ASP A 17 7.55 -2.68 0.73
C ASP A 17 8.85 -2.51 1.53
N GLY A 18 9.15 -1.29 1.99
CA GLY A 18 10.32 -1.01 2.84
C GLY A 18 10.36 -1.81 4.16
N TYR A 19 9.22 -2.34 4.61
CA TYR A 19 9.13 -3.17 5.82
C TYR A 19 9.07 -4.66 5.51
N TYR A 20 9.21 -5.10 4.26
CA TYR A 20 8.99 -6.51 3.89
C TYR A 20 9.85 -7.48 4.69
N LEU A 21 11.12 -7.15 4.95
CA LEU A 21 12.04 -7.99 5.72
C LEU A 21 11.93 -7.81 7.24
N ASP A 22 11.21 -6.78 7.71
CA ASP A 22 11.01 -6.50 9.13
C ASP A 22 10.20 -7.64 9.79
N ALA A 23 10.53 -7.95 11.05
CA ALA A 23 9.82 -8.95 11.83
C ALA A 23 8.32 -8.63 11.96
N LYS A 24 7.94 -7.36 11.99
CA LYS A 24 6.53 -6.90 12.04
C LYS A 24 5.73 -7.28 10.80
N SER A 25 6.40 -7.53 9.68
CA SER A 25 5.78 -7.94 8.41
C SER A 25 5.74 -9.45 8.21
N GLU A 26 6.12 -10.24 9.23
CA GLU A 26 6.00 -11.71 9.17
C GLU A 26 4.58 -12.19 8.81
N PRO A 27 3.49 -11.67 9.41
CA PRO A 27 2.13 -12.10 9.03
C PRO A 27 1.82 -11.82 7.56
N SER A 28 2.22 -10.65 7.04
CA SER A 28 2.05 -10.29 5.63
C SER A 28 2.84 -11.23 4.72
N ARG A 29 4.07 -11.59 5.08
CA ARG A 29 4.90 -12.53 4.31
C ARG A 29 4.29 -13.91 4.26
N THR A 30 3.80 -14.40 5.40
CA THR A 30 3.18 -15.72 5.52
C THR A 30 1.93 -15.84 4.63
N ILE A 31 1.06 -14.83 4.67
CA ILE A 31 -0.14 -14.79 3.81
C ILE A 31 0.24 -14.65 2.33
N LEU A 32 1.21 -13.79 2.00
CA LEU A 32 1.67 -13.63 0.62
C LEU A 32 2.26 -14.95 0.07
N GLN A 33 3.04 -15.66 0.88
CA GLN A 33 3.61 -16.95 0.48
C GLN A 33 2.52 -17.99 0.20
N GLN A 34 1.47 -18.05 1.03
CA GLN A 34 0.33 -18.93 0.79
C GLN A 34 -0.40 -18.59 -0.51
N ILE A 35 -0.66 -17.30 -0.75
CA ILE A 35 -1.29 -16.85 -2.01
C ILE A 35 -0.43 -17.21 -3.23
N MET A 36 0.89 -17.00 -3.16
CA MET A 36 1.79 -17.35 -4.25
C MET A 36 1.80 -18.85 -4.54
N GLN A 37 1.79 -19.69 -3.49
CA GLN A 37 1.73 -21.14 -3.66
C GLN A 37 0.40 -21.57 -4.30
N LEU A 38 -0.73 -21.05 -3.81
CA LEU A 38 -2.05 -21.35 -4.39
C LEU A 38 -2.14 -20.90 -5.85
N SER A 39 -1.58 -19.73 -6.19
CA SER A 39 -1.56 -19.25 -7.57
C SER A 39 -0.74 -20.16 -8.49
N ALA A 40 0.41 -20.67 -8.01
CA ALA A 40 1.21 -21.65 -8.76
C ALA A 40 0.46 -22.98 -8.93
N ASP A 41 -0.21 -23.45 -7.88
CA ASP A 41 -1.00 -24.68 -7.89
C ASP A 41 -2.20 -24.57 -8.86
N GLU A 42 -2.84 -23.41 -8.95
CA GLU A 42 -3.93 -23.13 -9.88
C GLU A 42 -3.49 -23.26 -11.34
N ILE A 43 -2.38 -22.62 -11.70
CA ILE A 43 -1.83 -22.69 -13.07
C ILE A 43 -1.42 -24.13 -13.39
N TYR A 44 -0.77 -24.82 -12.45
CA TYR A 44 -0.38 -26.21 -12.63
C TYR A 44 -1.60 -27.13 -12.82
N PHE A 45 -2.63 -26.95 -12.01
CA PHE A 45 -3.87 -27.73 -12.10
C PHE A 45 -4.58 -27.50 -13.43
N ALA A 46 -4.71 -26.25 -13.86
CA ALA A 46 -5.27 -25.87 -15.16
C ALA A 46 -4.50 -26.53 -16.31
N TYR A 47 -3.17 -26.50 -16.27
CA TYR A 47 -2.32 -27.16 -17.26
C TYR A 47 -2.54 -28.68 -17.33
N GLN A 48 -2.63 -29.35 -16.17
CA GLN A 48 -2.80 -30.81 -16.11
C GLN A 48 -4.19 -31.28 -16.56
N HIS A 49 -5.23 -30.50 -16.29
CA HIS A 49 -6.63 -30.94 -16.48
C HIS A 49 -7.35 -30.23 -17.64
N GLY A 50 -6.77 -29.19 -18.23
CA GLY A 50 -7.40 -28.40 -19.28
C GLY A 50 -8.63 -27.62 -18.81
N ILE A 51 -8.67 -27.25 -17.53
CA ILE A 51 -9.78 -26.51 -16.90
C ILE A 51 -9.41 -25.03 -16.81
N ASP A 52 -10.37 -24.13 -16.98
CA ASP A 52 -10.15 -22.69 -16.75
C ASP A 52 -9.77 -22.45 -15.29
N PRO A 53 -8.63 -21.80 -14.99
CA PRO A 53 -8.21 -21.51 -13.63
C PRO A 53 -9.27 -20.73 -12.82
N ASN A 54 -10.13 -19.94 -13.47
CA ASN A 54 -11.14 -19.11 -12.79
C ASN A 54 -12.41 -19.86 -12.37
N GLU A 55 -12.62 -21.10 -12.82
CA GLU A 55 -13.78 -21.92 -12.43
C GLU A 55 -13.50 -22.80 -11.21
N GLY A 56 -12.29 -22.71 -10.66
CA GLY A 56 -11.78 -23.62 -9.63
C GLY A 56 -11.96 -23.16 -8.18
N SER A 57 -11.88 -24.12 -7.26
CA SER A 57 -11.85 -23.88 -5.80
C SER A 57 -10.58 -23.14 -5.32
N ILE A 58 -9.53 -23.03 -6.15
CA ILE A 58 -8.25 -22.41 -5.77
C ILE A 58 -8.36 -20.88 -5.84
N SER A 59 -8.95 -20.34 -6.90
CA SER A 59 -9.32 -18.92 -7.00
C SER A 59 -10.10 -18.42 -5.78
N GLU A 60 -11.06 -19.19 -5.28
CA GLU A 60 -11.81 -18.81 -4.07
C GLU A 60 -10.94 -18.86 -2.80
N GLN A 61 -10.03 -19.82 -2.69
CA GLN A 61 -9.06 -19.87 -1.58
C GLN A 61 -8.14 -18.64 -1.59
N ILE A 62 -7.68 -18.19 -2.76
CA ILE A 62 -6.90 -16.96 -2.90
C ILE A 62 -7.73 -15.75 -2.45
N ASN A 63 -8.97 -15.63 -2.93
CA ASN A 63 -9.88 -14.54 -2.54
C ASN A 63 -10.13 -14.49 -1.03
N ASN A 64 -10.13 -15.64 -0.36
CA ASN A 64 -10.32 -15.71 1.08
C ASN A 64 -9.12 -15.21 1.89
N LEU A 65 -7.92 -15.23 1.31
CA LEU A 65 -6.68 -14.75 1.93
C LEU A 65 -6.41 -13.27 1.65
N LEU A 66 -7.03 -12.67 0.63
CA LEU A 66 -6.76 -11.29 0.25
C LEU A 66 -7.13 -10.31 1.39
N PRO A 67 -6.23 -9.37 1.74
CA PRO A 67 -6.48 -8.37 2.78
C PRO A 67 -7.53 -7.35 2.34
N GLN A 68 -8.41 -7.00 3.26
CA GLN A 68 -9.33 -5.87 3.18
C GLN A 68 -9.03 -4.90 4.33
N VAL A 69 -9.06 -3.60 4.05
CA VAL A 69 -8.77 -2.59 5.07
C VAL A 69 -9.86 -2.60 6.14
N VAL A 70 -9.45 -2.69 7.40
CA VAL A 70 -10.33 -2.48 8.55
C VAL A 70 -10.28 -0.99 8.88
N VAL A 71 -11.44 -0.32 8.84
CA VAL A 71 -11.55 1.12 9.10
C VAL A 71 -12.01 1.38 10.53
N GLU A 72 -13.04 0.69 10.99
CA GLU A 72 -13.65 0.93 12.30
C GLU A 72 -12.71 0.58 13.47
N GLY A 73 -12.55 1.52 14.40
CA GLY A 73 -11.82 1.31 15.66
C GLY A 73 -10.31 1.07 15.52
N SER A 74 -9.77 1.11 14.32
CA SER A 74 -8.36 0.81 14.04
C SER A 74 -7.49 2.07 13.96
N VAL A 75 -6.29 1.99 14.53
CA VAL A 75 -5.30 3.08 14.47
C VAL A 75 -4.44 2.89 13.21
N ASN A 76 -4.98 3.27 12.08
CA ASN A 76 -4.31 3.22 10.78
C ASN A 76 -3.45 4.46 10.57
N THR A 77 -2.28 4.34 9.95
CA THR A 77 -1.55 5.54 9.54
C THR A 77 -2.40 6.38 8.59
N ALA A 78 -2.43 7.69 8.80
CA ALA A 78 -3.15 8.62 7.95
C ALA A 78 -2.62 8.52 6.51
N PRO A 79 -3.38 8.86 5.46
CA PRO A 79 -2.79 9.09 4.13
C PRO A 79 -1.93 10.37 4.12
N LEU A 80 -0.84 10.38 3.34
CA LEU A 80 -0.03 11.60 3.16
C LEU A 80 -0.81 12.67 2.38
N PHE A 81 -1.54 12.23 1.36
CA PHE A 81 -2.40 13.08 0.54
C PHE A 81 -3.84 12.61 0.62
N LEU A 82 -4.77 13.56 0.71
CA LEU A 82 -6.20 13.31 0.76
C LEU A 82 -6.88 14.19 -0.30
N TRP A 83 -7.73 13.59 -1.13
CA TRP A 83 -8.58 14.36 -2.04
C TRP A 83 -9.80 14.88 -1.28
N ASP A 84 -9.96 16.19 -1.22
CA ASP A 84 -11.16 16.83 -0.69
C ASP A 84 -12.13 17.10 -1.85
N SER A 85 -13.25 16.37 -1.86
CA SER A 85 -14.28 16.51 -2.90
C SER A 85 -15.07 17.80 -2.79
N GLU A 86 -15.16 18.42 -1.63
CA GLU A 86 -15.89 19.69 -1.45
C GLU A 86 -15.05 20.87 -1.94
N GLN A 87 -13.76 20.87 -1.59
CA GLN A 87 -12.82 21.91 -1.99
C GLN A 87 -12.22 21.67 -3.39
N GLN A 88 -12.46 20.51 -3.99
CA GLN A 88 -11.88 20.08 -5.28
C GLN A 88 -10.35 20.24 -5.29
N ALA A 89 -9.72 19.89 -4.17
CA ALA A 89 -8.30 20.12 -3.95
C ALA A 89 -7.63 18.89 -3.36
N LEU A 90 -6.41 18.63 -3.82
CA LEU A 90 -5.52 17.68 -3.17
C LEU A 90 -4.94 18.34 -1.93
N GLN A 91 -5.18 17.75 -0.76
CA GLN A 91 -4.63 18.20 0.50
C GLN A 91 -3.45 17.32 0.92
N CYS A 92 -2.50 17.90 1.64
CA CYS A 92 -1.36 17.21 2.25
C CYS A 92 -1.50 17.28 3.77
N ARG A 93 -0.96 16.31 4.52
CA ARG A 93 -0.89 16.40 5.98
C ARG A 93 -0.24 17.71 6.43
N THR A 94 -0.73 18.29 7.52
CA THR A 94 -0.12 19.49 8.13
C THR A 94 1.23 19.19 8.74
N ASP A 95 1.40 18.00 9.33
CA ASP A 95 2.69 17.43 9.74
C ASP A 95 3.01 16.19 8.90
N ILE A 96 3.98 16.33 8.00
CA ILE A 96 4.40 15.27 7.07
C ILE A 96 5.20 14.16 7.80
N ASN A 97 5.84 14.49 8.92
CA ASN A 97 6.70 13.58 9.67
C ASN A 97 5.91 12.72 10.68
N ASP A 98 4.70 13.16 11.04
CA ASP A 98 3.77 12.36 11.85
C ASP A 98 2.89 11.44 10.98
N LEU A 99 3.10 10.13 11.13
CA LEU A 99 2.33 9.09 10.45
C LEU A 99 0.86 9.01 10.89
N TYR A 100 0.50 9.65 12.00
CA TYR A 100 -0.84 9.69 12.57
C TYR A 100 -1.45 11.11 12.59
N CYS A 101 -0.90 12.02 11.78
CA CYS A 101 -1.51 13.33 11.57
C CYS A 101 -2.75 13.20 10.65
N TYR A 102 -3.94 13.39 11.24
CA TYR A 102 -5.23 13.43 10.54
C TYR A 102 -5.72 14.86 10.29
N GLU A 103 -4.78 15.78 10.16
CA GLU A 103 -5.06 17.16 9.77
C GLU A 103 -4.45 17.38 8.40
N TRP A 104 -5.26 17.90 7.48
CA TRP A 104 -4.84 18.15 6.10
C TRP A 104 -5.04 19.61 5.73
N THR A 105 -4.15 20.10 4.86
CA THR A 105 -4.18 21.47 4.34
C THR A 105 -4.10 21.44 2.81
N ALA A 106 -4.87 22.31 2.17
CA ALA A 106 -4.73 22.61 0.74
C ALA A 106 -3.54 23.55 0.46
N THR A 107 -3.00 24.21 1.50
CA THR A 107 -1.86 25.12 1.38
C THR A 107 -0.56 24.36 1.58
N TRP A 108 -0.07 23.72 0.52
CA TRP A 108 1.21 23.01 0.51
C TRP A 108 1.92 23.20 -0.83
N TRP A 109 3.23 22.99 -0.85
CA TRP A 109 4.06 23.11 -2.05
C TRP A 109 4.84 21.81 -2.28
N GLY A 110 4.72 21.22 -3.47
CA GLY A 110 5.33 19.92 -3.74
C GLY A 110 6.85 19.86 -3.50
N TRP A 111 7.57 20.97 -3.74
CA TRP A 111 9.02 21.03 -3.49
C TRP A 111 9.38 21.08 -2.00
N THR A 112 8.59 21.78 -1.17
CA THR A 112 8.84 21.82 0.28
C THR A 112 8.51 20.48 0.90
N THR A 113 7.38 19.86 0.51
CA THR A 113 7.01 18.50 0.90
C THR A 113 8.09 17.48 0.52
N LEU A 114 8.62 17.56 -0.71
CA LEU A 114 9.72 16.69 -1.14
C LEU A 114 10.99 16.92 -0.32
N ALA A 115 11.29 18.17 0.03
CA ALA A 115 12.44 18.52 0.86
C ALA A 115 12.37 17.87 2.25
N GLU A 116 11.23 18.01 2.91
CA GLU A 116 10.95 17.46 4.24
C GLU A 116 10.98 15.92 4.23
N LEU A 117 10.38 15.30 3.21
CA LEU A 117 10.39 13.83 3.08
C LEU A 117 11.83 13.30 2.90
N ALA A 118 12.66 13.96 2.11
CA ALA A 118 14.04 13.53 1.91
C ALA A 118 14.86 13.61 3.20
N GLU A 119 14.63 14.64 4.02
CA GLU A 119 15.24 14.78 5.34
C GLU A 119 14.77 13.65 6.28
N TYR A 120 13.46 13.38 6.33
CA TYR A 120 12.88 12.31 7.15
C TYR A 120 13.43 10.92 6.78
N TYR A 121 13.46 10.60 5.49
CA TYR A 121 13.94 9.30 4.99
C TYR A 121 15.46 9.21 4.83
N GLN A 122 16.21 10.27 5.19
CA GLN A 122 17.67 10.35 5.06
C GLN A 122 18.15 10.05 3.62
N GLY A 123 17.37 10.46 2.62
CA GLY A 123 17.62 10.24 1.20
C GLY A 123 18.12 11.50 0.48
N PRO A 124 18.89 11.39 -0.61
CA PRO A 124 19.28 12.55 -1.40
C PRO A 124 18.05 13.17 -2.09
N LEU A 125 17.94 14.49 -2.06
CA LEU A 125 16.98 15.22 -2.89
C LEU A 125 17.28 14.96 -4.37
N PRO A 126 16.29 14.62 -5.21
CA PRO A 126 16.52 14.62 -6.64
C PRO A 126 16.93 16.04 -7.07
N ALA A 127 18.12 16.16 -7.65
CA ALA A 127 18.70 17.45 -7.99
C ALA A 127 17.74 18.25 -8.90
N LYS A 128 17.55 19.53 -8.55
CA LYS A 128 16.57 20.50 -9.11
C LYS A 128 16.50 20.60 -10.65
N LYS A 129 17.48 20.06 -11.38
CA LYS A 129 17.54 20.10 -12.85
C LYS A 129 16.98 18.86 -13.56
N GLU A 130 17.01 17.68 -12.96
CA GLU A 130 16.62 16.44 -13.68
C GLU A 130 15.12 16.13 -13.59
N ALA A 131 14.46 16.51 -12.50
CA ALA A 131 13.04 16.26 -12.28
C ALA A 131 12.14 17.09 -13.21
N LEU A 132 12.53 18.33 -13.55
CA LEU A 132 11.75 19.20 -14.45
C LEU A 132 11.76 18.68 -15.90
N HIS A 133 12.88 18.11 -16.35
CA HIS A 133 12.98 17.56 -17.72
C HIS A 133 12.22 16.25 -17.90
N ARG A 134 12.04 15.42 -16.86
CA ARG A 134 11.21 14.20 -16.95
C ARG A 134 9.72 14.48 -16.84
N ALA A 135 9.31 15.49 -16.07
CA ALA A 135 7.90 15.85 -15.91
C ALA A 135 7.31 16.60 -17.12
N LEU A 136 8.16 17.16 -17.99
CA LEU A 136 7.75 17.88 -19.21
C LEU A 136 7.96 17.07 -20.50
N ALA A 137 8.31 15.79 -20.40
CA ALA A 137 8.56 14.90 -21.54
C ALA A 137 7.40 13.92 -21.83
N HIS A 138 6.24 14.07 -21.19
CA HIS A 138 5.01 13.34 -21.52
C HIS A 138 3.81 14.29 -21.56
#